data_AF-A0A924CBH4-F1
#
_entry.id   AF-A0A924CBH4-F1
#
_cell.length_a   1.000
_cell.length_b   1.000
_cell.length_c   1.000
_cell.angle_alpha   90.00
_cell.angle_beta   90.00
_cell.angle_gamma   90.00
#
_symmetry.space_group_name_H-M   'P 1'
#
loop_
_entity.id
_entity.type
_entity.pdbx_description
1 polymer ?
#
loop_
_entity_poly.entity_id
_entity_poly.type
_entity_poly.pdbx_seq_one_letter_code
_entity_poly.pdbx_strand_id
1 'polypeptide(L)'
;MPGPATTEDTTSQTPLRIALMSAGGFWAVWLLLVSARAAAMGWPDQTGMFVRRFGLFTVGIVLTLLIHMVLGRLGRRSLPVRATAAFVLAIPATALFAVLNTMVFYRWFPVPSVAADLARWDPDVVIVTAIADGLVTWYFFFAAWAAFYLAVGYVGEVRVAEREAAASRAEAREARLAMLRLQVDPHFLFNALNALSSLVARGETKPARAMIGDLAAFLRAGLSADVSEDIPLGDEIELQRLYLAIEKARFGSRLDVEWDIPDGLCGVPVPALILQPLVENA
;
A
#
# COMPACT_ATOMS: atom_id res chain seq x y z
N MET A 1 -28.90 10.66 3.86
CA MET A 1 -27.94 11.78 3.78
C MET A 1 -26.64 11.32 4.42
N PRO A 2 -25.57 11.09 3.64
CA PRO A 2 -24.26 10.78 4.18
C PRO A 2 -23.61 12.08 4.69
N GLY A 3 -23.12 12.07 5.93
CA GLY A 3 -22.42 13.22 6.53
C GLY A 3 -21.09 13.52 5.82
N PRO A 4 -20.58 14.77 5.93
CA PRO A 4 -19.36 15.16 5.25
C PRO A 4 -18.17 14.40 5.84
N ALA A 5 -17.48 13.65 4.98
CA ALA A 5 -16.18 13.08 5.27
C ALA A 5 -15.24 14.22 5.68
N THR A 6 -14.78 14.18 6.93
CA THR A 6 -13.71 15.04 7.42
C THR A 6 -12.49 14.76 6.55
N THR A 7 -12.13 15.75 5.72
CA THR A 7 -10.85 15.81 5.02
C THR A 7 -9.75 15.95 6.07
N GLU A 8 -9.34 14.83 6.66
CA GLU A 8 -8.04 14.76 7.32
C GLU A 8 -7.00 15.04 6.25
N ASP A 9 -6.39 16.21 6.40
CA ASP A 9 -5.24 16.69 5.67
C ASP A 9 -4.06 15.73 5.88
N THR A 10 -4.10 14.62 5.16
CA THR A 10 -3.07 13.59 5.09
C THR A 10 -1.95 14.12 4.21
N THR A 11 -1.32 15.19 4.67
CA THR A 11 -0.02 15.60 4.17
C THR A 11 0.94 14.43 4.43
N SER A 12 1.20 13.66 3.38
CA SER A 12 2.19 12.58 3.37
C SER A 12 3.61 13.17 3.39
N GLN A 13 3.89 14.00 4.40
CA GLN A 13 5.23 14.35 4.81
C GLN A 13 5.70 13.23 5.72
N THR A 14 6.91 12.73 5.48
CA THR A 14 7.53 11.78 6.41
C THR A 14 7.47 12.39 7.82
N PRO A 15 6.88 11.71 8.82
CA PRO A 15 6.59 12.34 10.10
C PRO A 15 7.84 12.98 10.72
N LEU A 16 7.71 14.20 11.25
CA LEU A 16 8.79 14.91 11.95
C LEU A 16 9.47 14.01 13.01
N ARG A 17 8.70 13.11 13.62
CA ARG A 17 9.21 12.08 14.54
C ARG A 17 10.29 11.20 13.91
N ILE A 18 10.13 10.75 12.68
CA ILE A 18 11.12 9.91 11.97
C ILE A 18 12.40 10.71 11.73
N ALA A 19 12.28 11.97 11.32
CA ALA A 19 13.43 12.85 11.12
C ALA A 19 14.20 13.10 12.42
N LEU A 20 13.49 13.39 13.52
CA LEU A 20 14.10 13.59 14.84
C LEU A 20 14.77 12.32 15.36
N MET A 21 14.10 11.16 15.26
CA MET A 21 14.66 9.89 15.72
C MET A 21 15.86 9.45 14.87
N SER A 22 15.80 9.61 13.55
CA SER A 22 16.92 9.24 12.67
C SER A 22 18.10 10.19 12.84
N ALA A 23 17.87 11.50 12.92
CA ALA A 23 18.92 12.49 13.17
C ALA A 23 19.57 12.25 14.55
N GLY A 24 18.76 12.15 15.60
CA GLY A 24 19.22 11.90 16.95
C GLY A 24 20.03 10.61 17.06
N GLY A 25 19.52 9.51 16.48
CA GLY A 25 20.22 8.22 16.49
C GLY A 25 21.56 8.26 15.75
N PHE A 26 21.60 8.81 14.53
CA PHE A 26 22.81 8.85 13.70
C PHE A 26 23.92 9.69 14.34
N TRP A 27 23.54 10.88 14.85
CA TRP A 27 24.47 11.76 15.54
C TRP A 27 24.90 11.23 16.92
N ALA A 28 24.02 10.52 17.64
CA ALA A 28 24.36 9.93 18.93
C ALA A 28 25.37 8.79 18.75
N VAL A 29 25.20 7.94 17.75
CA VAL A 29 26.16 6.89 17.39
C VAL A 29 27.51 7.51 17.04
N TRP A 30 27.53 8.58 16.23
CA TRP A 30 28.75 9.30 15.93
C TRP A 30 29.43 9.84 17.20
N LEU A 31 28.69 10.54 18.08
CA LEU A 31 29.23 11.11 19.31
C LEU A 31 29.83 10.03 20.21
N LEU A 32 29.15 8.89 20.34
CA LEU A 32 29.62 7.73 21.12
C LEU A 32 30.89 7.12 20.52
N LEU A 33 30.94 6.88 19.21
CA LEU A 33 32.08 6.28 18.54
C LEU A 33 33.33 7.16 18.62
N VAL A 34 33.20 8.46 18.37
CA VAL A 34 34.34 9.37 18.42
C VAL A 34 34.83 9.56 19.87
N SER A 35 33.91 9.55 20.84
CA SER A 35 34.26 9.58 22.28
C SER A 35 34.97 8.30 22.72
N ALA A 36 34.47 7.13 22.34
CA ALA A 36 35.13 5.85 22.60
C ALA A 36 36.52 5.76 21.97
N ARG A 37 36.66 6.21 20.71
CA ARG A 37 37.97 6.29 20.02
C ARG A 37 38.96 7.17 20.77
N ALA A 38 38.53 8.34 21.25
CA ALA A 38 39.40 9.25 21.99
C ALA A 38 39.85 8.69 23.34
N ALA A 39 38.97 7.98 24.04
CA ALA A 39 39.31 7.27 25.26
C ALA A 39 40.33 6.14 24.98
N ALA A 40 40.11 5.34 23.92
CA ALA A 40 41.02 4.27 23.52
C ALA A 40 42.41 4.76 23.10
N MET A 41 42.49 5.95 22.48
CA MET A 41 43.76 6.58 22.09
C MET A 41 44.46 7.31 23.24
N GLY A 42 43.90 7.30 24.46
CA GLY A 42 44.50 7.93 25.63
C GLY A 42 44.66 9.45 25.51
N TRP A 43 43.80 10.11 24.73
CA TRP A 43 43.90 11.55 24.53
C TRP A 43 43.63 12.33 25.85
N PRO A 44 44.41 13.38 26.15
CA PRO A 44 44.17 14.21 27.33
C PRO A 44 42.89 15.06 27.16
N ASP A 45 42.33 15.55 28.27
CA ASP A 45 41.15 16.45 28.29
C ASP A 45 39.86 15.84 27.67
N GLN A 46 39.43 14.68 28.19
CA GLN A 46 38.21 14.01 27.74
C GLN A 46 36.95 14.88 27.90
N THR A 47 36.86 15.65 28.98
CA THR A 47 35.71 16.53 29.27
C THR A 47 35.61 17.67 28.26
N GLY A 48 36.70 18.41 28.00
CA GLY A 48 36.70 19.49 27.01
C GLY A 48 36.41 18.96 25.60
N MET A 49 36.94 17.78 25.27
CA MET A 49 36.67 17.12 24.00
C MET A 49 35.20 16.72 23.82
N PHE A 50 34.58 16.20 24.87
CA PHE A 50 33.15 15.88 24.86
C PHE A 50 32.30 17.14 24.63
N VAL A 51 32.58 18.25 25.34
CA VAL A 51 31.84 19.51 25.17
C VAL A 51 31.94 20.04 23.73
N ARG A 52 33.14 20.04 23.14
CA ARG A 52 33.34 20.47 21.74
C ARG A 52 32.56 19.59 20.76
N ARG A 53 32.59 18.27 20.95
CA ARG A 53 31.83 17.31 20.12
C ARG A 53 30.33 17.43 20.31
N PHE A 54 29.88 17.72 21.53
CA PHE A 54 28.47 17.97 21.80
C PHE A 54 27.98 19.23 21.08
N GLY A 55 28.79 20.29 21.06
CA GLY A 55 28.52 21.47 20.23
C GLY A 55 28.36 21.12 18.76
N LEU A 56 29.29 20.38 18.17
CA LEU A 56 29.19 19.92 16.77
C LEU A 56 28.02 18.97 16.55
N PHE A 57 27.71 18.08 17.49
CA PHE A 57 26.52 17.22 17.47
C PHE A 57 25.25 18.06 17.34
N THR A 58 25.12 19.14 18.11
CA THR A 58 23.94 20.02 18.02
C THR A 58 23.84 20.73 16.68
N VAL A 59 24.96 21.25 16.15
CA VAL A 59 25.02 21.84 14.80
C VAL A 59 24.63 20.81 13.74
N GLY A 60 25.14 19.59 13.87
CA GLY A 60 24.83 18.47 13.01
C GLY A 60 23.34 18.16 12.94
N ILE A 61 22.68 18.04 14.11
CA ILE A 61 21.23 17.85 14.18
C ILE A 61 20.48 19.00 13.49
N VAL A 62 20.87 20.24 13.74
CA VAL A 62 20.22 21.41 13.12
C VAL A 62 20.33 21.34 11.59
N LEU A 63 21.52 21.05 11.04
CA LEU A 63 21.72 20.90 9.60
C LEU A 63 20.86 19.77 9.02
N THR A 64 20.80 18.63 9.71
CA THR A 64 19.97 17.50 9.33
C THR A 64 18.47 17.86 9.29
N LEU A 65 17.99 18.62 10.28
CA LEU A 65 16.61 19.09 10.34
C LEU A 65 16.29 20.14 9.26
N LEU A 66 17.25 21.00 8.90
CA LEU A 66 17.11 21.92 7.78
C LEU A 66 16.97 21.16 6.45
N ILE A 67 17.77 20.11 6.23
CA ILE A 67 17.63 19.24 5.05
C ILE A 67 16.24 18.60 5.04
N HIS A 68 15.77 18.07 6.18
CA HIS A 68 14.42 17.52 6.31
C HIS A 68 13.33 18.55 5.95
N MET A 69 13.42 19.78 6.47
CA MET A 69 12.46 20.84 6.19
C MET A 69 12.39 21.18 4.69
N VAL A 70 13.54 21.24 4.01
CA VAL A 70 13.57 21.47 2.57
C VAL A 70 13.01 20.27 1.81
N LEU A 71 13.37 19.05 2.19
CA LEU A 71 12.81 17.82 1.60
C LEU A 71 11.29 17.71 1.80
N GLY A 72 10.76 18.19 2.92
CA GLY A 72 9.32 18.26 3.19
C GLY A 72 8.58 19.14 2.17
N ARG A 73 9.21 20.20 1.65
CA ARG A 73 8.62 21.06 0.62
C ARG A 73 8.50 20.39 -0.76
N LEU A 74 9.22 19.31 -1.01
CA LEU A 74 9.06 18.53 -2.25
C LEU A 74 7.80 17.65 -2.25
N GLY A 75 7.10 17.49 -1.12
CA GLY A 75 5.83 16.77 -1.06
C GLY A 75 5.89 15.34 -1.64
N ARG A 76 4.85 14.97 -2.41
CA ARG A 76 4.69 13.63 -3.04
C ARG A 76 5.45 13.47 -4.37
N ARG A 77 6.50 14.27 -4.61
CA ARG A 77 7.36 14.06 -5.79
C ARG A 77 7.98 12.66 -5.74
N SER A 78 8.31 12.14 -6.92
CA SER A 78 8.87 10.79 -7.07
C SER A 78 10.15 10.62 -6.24
N LEU A 79 10.40 9.38 -5.81
CA LEU A 79 11.58 9.03 -5.00
C LEU A 79 12.90 9.51 -5.64
N PRO A 80 13.14 9.40 -6.97
CA PRO A 80 14.36 9.91 -7.57
C PRO A 80 14.55 11.41 -7.37
N VAL A 81 13.49 12.22 -7.49
CA VAL A 81 13.57 13.67 -7.30
C VAL A 81 13.93 14.01 -5.86
N ARG A 82 13.30 13.35 -4.89
CA ARG A 82 13.59 13.52 -3.46
C ARG A 82 15.01 13.06 -3.11
N ALA A 83 15.47 11.95 -3.69
CA ALA A 83 16.82 11.45 -3.51
C ALA A 83 17.85 12.44 -4.06
N THR A 84 17.71 12.88 -5.32
CA THR A 84 18.59 13.88 -5.92
C THR A 84 18.62 15.17 -5.09
N ALA A 85 17.47 15.67 -4.66
CA ALA A 85 17.41 16.84 -3.79
C ALA A 85 18.17 16.61 -2.47
N ALA A 86 18.03 15.45 -1.84
CA ALA A 86 18.70 15.14 -0.58
C ALA A 86 20.23 15.10 -0.73
N PHE A 87 20.74 14.45 -1.79
CA PHE A 87 22.18 14.41 -2.07
C PHE A 87 22.74 15.80 -2.42
N VAL A 88 22.00 16.61 -3.16
CA VAL A 88 22.41 18.00 -3.47
C VAL A 88 22.42 18.87 -2.22
N LEU A 89 21.41 18.76 -1.35
CA LEU A 89 21.32 19.49 -0.08
C LEU A 89 22.38 19.06 0.93
N ALA A 90 22.91 17.84 0.82
CA ALA A 90 24.01 17.37 1.66
C ALA A 90 25.32 18.13 1.38
N ILE A 91 25.54 18.66 0.18
CA ILE A 91 26.77 19.37 -0.20
C ILE A 91 27.02 20.62 0.66
N PRO A 92 26.10 21.60 0.75
CA PRO A 92 26.33 22.79 1.58
C PRO A 92 26.38 22.46 3.09
N ALA A 93 25.58 21.50 3.56
CA ALA A 93 25.63 21.05 4.95
C ALA A 93 27.00 20.44 5.30
N THR A 94 27.54 19.63 4.40
CA THR A 94 28.88 19.05 4.49
C THR A 94 29.95 20.12 4.53
N ALA A 95 29.92 21.09 3.61
CA ALA A 95 30.91 22.15 3.55
C ALA A 95 30.95 22.96 4.85
N LEU A 96 29.78 23.37 5.34
CA LEU A 96 29.67 24.09 6.60
C LEU A 96 30.17 23.25 7.79
N PHE A 97 29.75 21.98 7.87
CA PHE A 97 30.14 21.11 8.97
C PHE A 97 31.64 20.79 8.96
N ALA A 98 32.23 20.52 7.79
CA ALA A 98 33.65 20.26 7.63
C ALA A 98 34.48 21.46 8.09
N VAL A 99 34.13 22.67 7.63
CA VAL A 99 34.82 23.91 8.04
C VAL A 99 34.69 24.12 9.54
N LEU A 100 33.50 24.03 10.11
CA LEU A 100 33.28 24.22 11.54
C LEU A 100 34.06 23.19 12.38
N ASN A 101 34.01 21.91 12.00
CA ASN A 101 34.75 20.86 12.67
C ASN A 101 36.26 21.12 12.64
N THR A 102 36.82 21.50 11.48
CA THR A 102 38.24 21.85 11.36
C THR A 102 38.59 23.08 12.18
N MET A 103 37.79 24.16 12.14
CA MET A 103 38.06 25.36 12.94
C MET A 103 38.09 25.05 14.45
N VAL A 104 37.15 24.24 14.93
CA VAL A 104 37.09 23.83 16.35
C VAL A 104 38.32 23.03 16.76
N PHE A 105 38.72 22.03 15.97
CA PHE A 105 39.77 21.06 16.38
C PHE A 105 41.18 21.36 15.88
N TYR A 106 41.36 22.30 14.94
CA TYR A 106 42.66 22.65 14.38
C TYR A 106 43.05 24.09 14.70
N ARG A 107 42.10 25.02 14.78
CA ARG A 107 42.42 26.45 14.95
C ARG A 107 42.16 26.98 16.35
N TRP A 108 40.99 26.71 16.92
CA TRP A 108 40.60 27.25 18.24
C TRP A 108 41.07 26.38 19.39
N PHE A 109 40.94 25.06 19.25
CA PHE A 109 41.35 24.12 20.28
C PHE A 109 42.12 22.93 19.67
N PRO A 110 43.34 23.18 19.15
CA PRO A 110 44.15 22.13 18.54
C PRO A 110 44.43 21.01 19.52
N VAL A 111 44.10 19.77 19.14
CA VAL A 111 44.48 18.58 19.90
C VAL A 111 46.01 18.36 19.80
N PRO A 112 46.66 17.68 20.78
CA PRO A 112 48.12 17.60 20.82
C PRO A 112 48.78 17.08 19.54
N SER A 113 48.16 16.09 18.87
CA SER A 113 48.65 15.58 17.58
C SER A 113 48.62 16.65 16.49
N VAL A 114 47.53 17.42 16.41
CA VAL A 114 47.38 18.50 15.44
C VAL A 114 48.29 19.68 15.77
N ALA A 115 48.48 20.02 17.05
CA ALA A 115 49.43 21.04 17.45
C ALA A 115 50.87 20.68 17.05
N ALA A 116 51.23 19.39 17.14
CA ALA A 116 52.54 18.90 16.67
C ALA A 116 52.67 18.99 15.14
N ASP A 117 51.60 18.69 14.39
CA ASP A 117 51.60 18.80 12.94
C ASP A 117 51.69 20.26 12.46
N LEU A 118 50.93 21.17 13.08
CA LEU A 118 50.98 22.61 12.82
C LEU A 118 52.33 23.25 13.15
N ALA A 119 53.12 22.63 14.02
CA ALA A 119 54.48 23.07 14.33
C ALA A 119 55.52 22.55 13.33
N ARG A 120 55.20 21.49 12.57
CA ARG A 120 56.12 20.83 11.62
C ARG A 120 55.86 21.24 10.17
N TRP A 121 54.61 21.54 9.83
CA TRP A 121 54.15 21.79 8.48
C TRP A 121 53.51 23.16 8.36
N ASP A 122 53.37 23.65 7.13
CA ASP A 122 52.65 24.90 6.84
C ASP A 122 51.19 24.80 7.37
N PRO A 123 50.76 25.71 8.27
CA PRO A 123 49.42 25.68 8.86
C PRO A 123 48.28 25.70 7.84
N ASP A 124 48.43 26.44 6.75
CA ASP A 124 47.39 26.56 5.73
C ASP A 124 47.22 25.24 4.99
N VAL A 125 48.33 24.55 4.70
CA VAL A 125 48.32 23.22 4.08
C VAL A 125 47.63 22.20 5.00
N VAL A 126 47.93 22.22 6.30
CA VAL A 126 47.30 21.30 7.27
C VAL A 126 45.79 21.56 7.38
N ILE A 127 45.37 22.83 7.43
CA ILE A 127 43.95 23.18 7.55
C ILE A 127 43.19 22.84 6.26
N VAL A 128 43.74 23.16 5.09
CA VAL A 128 43.10 22.89 3.80
C VAL A 128 42.95 21.39 3.56
N THR A 129 43.98 20.59 3.87
CA THR A 129 43.90 19.12 3.76
C THR A 129 42.87 18.55 4.72
N ALA A 130 42.82 19.01 5.98
CA ALA A 130 41.81 18.60 6.94
C ALA A 130 40.37 18.94 6.50
N ILE A 131 40.17 20.12 5.89
CA ILE A 131 38.87 20.48 5.29
C ILE A 131 38.55 19.53 4.13
N ALA A 132 39.50 19.30 3.21
CA ALA A 132 39.28 18.43 2.05
C ALA A 132 38.89 16.99 2.45
N ASP A 133 39.63 16.39 3.40
CA ASP A 133 39.32 15.06 3.95
C ASP A 133 37.97 15.05 4.69
N GLY A 134 37.69 16.15 5.40
CA GLY A 134 36.41 16.40 6.05
C GLY A 134 35.26 16.42 5.05
N LEU A 135 35.38 17.14 3.92
CA LEU A 135 34.33 17.23 2.91
C LEU A 135 33.91 15.85 2.41
N VAL A 136 34.88 14.97 2.12
CA VAL A 136 34.58 13.61 1.68
C VAL A 136 33.87 12.82 2.78
N THR A 137 34.43 12.82 3.99
CA THR A 137 33.91 12.05 5.12
C THR A 137 32.48 12.48 5.50
N TRP A 138 32.27 13.79 5.66
CA TRP A 138 30.99 14.34 6.07
C TRP A 138 29.95 14.25 4.96
N TYR A 139 30.34 14.31 3.68
CA TYR A 139 29.42 14.10 2.56
C TYR A 139 28.81 12.71 2.64
N PHE A 140 29.63 11.67 2.76
CA PHE A 140 29.12 10.30 2.88
C PHE A 140 28.29 10.09 4.15
N PHE A 141 28.61 10.79 5.25
CA PHE A 141 27.81 10.74 6.48
C PHE A 141 26.41 11.32 6.27
N PHE A 142 26.29 12.55 5.73
CA PHE A 142 24.99 13.17 5.44
C PHE A 142 24.22 12.42 4.35
N ALA A 143 24.92 11.92 3.33
CA ALA A 143 24.35 11.10 2.26
C ALA A 143 23.79 9.77 2.79
N ALA A 144 24.53 9.09 3.68
CA ALA A 144 24.07 7.85 4.32
C ALA A 144 22.86 8.10 5.22
N TRP A 145 22.86 9.17 6.02
CA TRP A 145 21.69 9.56 6.79
C TRP A 145 20.49 9.87 5.88
N ALA A 146 20.69 10.63 4.79
CA ALA A 146 19.64 11.00 3.86
C ALA A 146 19.03 9.77 3.17
N ALA A 147 19.87 8.83 2.74
CA ALA A 147 19.43 7.56 2.17
C ALA A 147 18.62 6.73 3.18
N PHE A 148 19.09 6.63 4.43
CA PHE A 148 18.37 5.93 5.50
C PHE A 148 17.01 6.59 5.79
N TYR A 149 16.99 7.91 5.91
CA TYR A 149 15.77 8.68 6.15
C TYR A 149 14.74 8.49 5.02
N LEU A 150 15.16 8.57 3.76
CA LEU A 150 14.29 8.35 2.61
C LEU A 150 13.80 6.90 2.53
N ALA A 151 14.65 5.92 2.83
CA ALA A 151 14.27 4.51 2.83
C ALA A 151 13.17 4.22 3.87
N VAL A 152 13.35 4.70 5.11
CA VAL A 152 12.35 4.53 6.18
C VAL A 152 11.04 5.23 5.82
N GLY A 153 11.11 6.44 5.24
CA GLY A 153 9.93 7.17 4.78
C GLY A 153 9.18 6.43 3.66
N TYR A 154 9.91 5.92 2.68
CA TYR A 154 9.35 5.19 1.53
C TYR A 154 8.65 3.89 1.96
N VAL A 155 9.22 3.13 2.90
CA VAL A 155 8.57 1.93 3.45
C VAL A 155 7.23 2.28 4.11
N GLY A 156 7.12 3.44 4.77
CA GLY A 156 5.86 3.93 5.33
C GLY A 156 4.83 4.23 4.23
N GLU A 157 5.24 4.95 3.18
CA GLU A 157 4.39 5.30 2.05
C GLU A 157 3.85 4.05 1.31
N VAL A 158 4.71 3.06 1.05
CA VAL A 158 4.31 1.80 0.40
C VAL A 158 3.29 1.03 1.23
N ARG A 159 3.49 0.92 2.55
CA ARG A 159 2.55 0.21 3.44
C ARG A 159 1.17 0.84 3.47
N VAL A 160 1.08 2.16 3.42
CA VAL A 160 -0.20 2.87 3.35
C VAL A 160 -0.89 2.56 2.02
N ALA A 161 -0.16 2.69 0.91
CA ALA A 161 -0.70 2.39 -0.42
C ALA A 161 -1.17 0.93 -0.57
N GLU A 162 -0.43 -0.04 -0.01
CA GLU A 162 -0.82 -1.45 0.01
C GLU A 162 -2.12 -1.69 0.79
N ARG A 163 -2.31 -1.02 1.92
CA ARG A 163 -3.53 -1.13 2.74
C ARG A 163 -4.74 -0.56 2.02
N GLU A 164 -4.60 0.62 1.42
CA GLU A 164 -5.67 1.24 0.64
C GLU A 164 -6.06 0.36 -0.56
N ALA A 165 -5.07 -0.18 -1.28
CA ALA A 165 -5.31 -1.10 -2.38
C ALA A 165 -5.98 -2.41 -1.92
N ALA A 166 -5.58 -2.96 -0.76
CA ALA A 166 -6.20 -4.14 -0.19
C ALA A 166 -7.66 -3.91 0.22
N ALA A 167 -7.96 -2.76 0.83
CA ALA A 167 -9.32 -2.36 1.20
C ALA A 167 -10.23 -2.22 -0.03
N SER A 168 -9.77 -1.50 -1.06
CA SER A 168 -10.52 -1.35 -2.32
C SER A 168 -10.80 -2.70 -3.00
N ARG A 169 -9.83 -3.62 -2.98
CA ARG A 169 -10.03 -4.99 -3.51
C ARG A 169 -11.04 -5.78 -2.69
N ALA A 170 -11.09 -5.60 -1.37
CA ALA A 170 -12.05 -6.26 -0.51
C ALA A 170 -13.47 -5.76 -0.79
N GLU A 171 -13.68 -4.45 -0.88
CA GLU A 171 -14.96 -3.83 -1.24
C GLU A 171 -15.44 -4.29 -2.63
N ALA A 172 -14.54 -4.32 -3.62
CA ALA A 172 -14.88 -4.80 -4.95
C ALA A 172 -15.30 -6.29 -4.96
N ARG A 173 -14.67 -7.13 -4.12
CA ARG A 173 -15.08 -8.53 -3.96
C ARG A 173 -16.43 -8.66 -3.29
N GLU A 174 -16.69 -7.87 -2.24
CA GLU A 174 -17.97 -7.87 -1.55
C GLU A 174 -19.10 -7.43 -2.47
N ALA A 175 -18.90 -6.38 -3.28
CA ALA A 175 -19.85 -5.93 -4.29
C ALA A 175 -20.13 -7.02 -5.34
N ARG A 176 -19.09 -7.74 -5.81
CA ARG A 176 -19.27 -8.88 -6.72
C ARG A 176 -20.05 -10.02 -6.07
N LEU A 177 -19.76 -10.35 -4.82
CA LEU A 177 -20.51 -11.37 -4.07
C LEU A 177 -21.96 -10.95 -3.85
N ALA A 178 -22.23 -9.68 -3.57
CA ALA A 178 -23.58 -9.14 -3.46
C ALA A 178 -24.34 -9.25 -4.79
N MET A 179 -23.67 -8.95 -5.92
CA MET A 179 -24.24 -9.14 -7.27
C MET A 179 -24.55 -10.61 -7.57
N LEU A 180 -23.63 -11.53 -7.24
CA LEU A 180 -23.87 -12.98 -7.36
C LEU A 180 -25.04 -13.46 -6.49
N ARG A 181 -25.20 -12.90 -5.28
CA ARG A 181 -26.36 -13.20 -4.42
C ARG A 181 -27.67 -12.67 -4.98
N LEU A 182 -27.64 -11.59 -5.75
CA LEU A 182 -28.83 -11.05 -6.44
C LEU A 182 -29.22 -11.88 -7.66
N GLN A 183 -28.32 -12.68 -8.23
CA GLN A 183 -28.58 -13.52 -9.41
C GLN A 183 -29.32 -14.83 -9.11
N VAL A 184 -29.42 -15.25 -7.85
CA VAL A 184 -30.24 -16.40 -7.43
C VAL A 184 -31.40 -15.87 -6.60
N ASP A 185 -32.63 -15.91 -7.12
CA ASP A 185 -33.82 -15.56 -6.33
C ASP A 185 -33.94 -16.52 -5.13
N PRO A 186 -33.68 -16.06 -3.89
CA PRO A 186 -33.78 -16.91 -2.71
C PRO A 186 -35.21 -17.42 -2.50
N HIS A 187 -36.21 -16.64 -2.95
CA HIS A 187 -37.61 -17.01 -2.85
C HIS A 187 -37.93 -18.22 -3.73
N PHE A 188 -37.49 -18.21 -4.99
CA PHE A 188 -37.56 -19.35 -5.89
C PHE A 188 -36.99 -20.62 -5.24
N LEU A 189 -35.80 -20.56 -4.64
CA LEU A 189 -35.17 -21.73 -4.04
C LEU A 189 -35.98 -22.28 -2.85
N PHE A 190 -36.47 -21.42 -1.96
CA PHE A 190 -37.34 -21.84 -0.87
C PHE A 190 -38.65 -22.46 -1.37
N ASN A 191 -39.25 -21.87 -2.39
CA ASN A 191 -40.49 -22.35 -2.97
C ASN A 191 -40.32 -23.71 -3.66
N ALA A 192 -39.22 -23.89 -4.40
CA ALA A 192 -38.87 -25.15 -5.03
C ALA A 192 -38.67 -26.26 -3.98
N LEU A 193 -37.96 -25.98 -2.89
CA LEU A 193 -37.76 -26.93 -1.80
C LEU A 193 -39.07 -27.29 -1.08
N ASN A 194 -39.98 -26.33 -0.88
CA ASN A 194 -41.29 -26.59 -0.27
C ASN A 194 -42.18 -27.47 -1.16
N ALA A 195 -42.23 -27.20 -2.45
CA ALA A 195 -42.98 -28.03 -3.40
C ALA A 195 -42.39 -29.44 -3.48
N LEU A 196 -41.06 -29.59 -3.49
CA LEU A 196 -40.39 -30.88 -3.40
C LEU A 196 -40.75 -31.62 -2.10
N SER A 197 -40.74 -30.93 -0.96
CA SER A 197 -41.15 -31.49 0.34
C SER A 197 -42.59 -32.01 0.30
N SER A 198 -43.51 -31.26 -0.33
CA SER A 198 -44.89 -31.70 -0.52
C SER A 198 -45.00 -32.94 -1.41
N LEU A 199 -44.24 -33.03 -2.50
CA LEU A 199 -44.26 -34.21 -3.39
C LEU A 199 -43.76 -35.46 -2.64
N VAL A 200 -42.69 -35.31 -1.87
CA VAL A 200 -42.16 -36.40 -1.04
C VAL A 200 -43.17 -36.82 0.03
N ALA A 201 -43.81 -35.86 0.71
CA ALA A 201 -44.82 -36.15 1.73
C ALA A 201 -46.06 -36.87 1.17
N ARG A 202 -46.44 -36.59 -0.09
CA ARG A 202 -47.54 -37.28 -0.79
C ARG A 202 -47.14 -38.63 -1.39
N GLY A 203 -45.87 -39.04 -1.28
CA GLY A 203 -45.36 -40.28 -1.84
C GLY A 203 -45.12 -40.24 -3.36
N GLU A 204 -45.16 -39.05 -3.97
CA GLU A 204 -44.98 -38.84 -5.42
C GLU A 204 -43.50 -38.89 -5.81
N THR A 205 -42.92 -40.10 -5.79
CA THR A 205 -41.48 -40.31 -5.93
C THR A 205 -40.94 -39.97 -7.32
N LYS A 206 -41.72 -40.23 -8.39
CA LYS A 206 -41.31 -39.92 -9.77
C LYS A 206 -41.23 -38.40 -10.00
N PRO A 207 -42.28 -37.60 -9.74
CA PRO A 207 -42.20 -36.14 -9.83
C PRO A 207 -41.13 -35.52 -8.93
N ALA A 208 -41.00 -36.00 -7.68
CA ALA A 208 -39.98 -35.49 -6.77
C ALA A 208 -38.55 -35.70 -7.32
N ARG A 209 -38.26 -36.87 -7.89
CA ARG A 209 -36.95 -37.15 -8.50
C ARG A 209 -36.67 -36.29 -9.73
N ALA A 210 -37.68 -36.05 -10.57
CA ALA A 210 -37.55 -35.14 -11.71
C ALA A 210 -37.23 -33.72 -11.25
N MET A 211 -38.00 -33.20 -10.29
CA MET A 211 -37.79 -31.85 -9.74
C MET A 211 -36.41 -31.67 -9.09
N ILE A 212 -35.85 -32.70 -8.44
CA ILE A 212 -34.47 -32.67 -7.94
C ILE A 212 -33.46 -32.54 -9.07
N GLY A 213 -33.67 -33.27 -10.17
CA GLY A 213 -32.84 -33.21 -11.37
C GLY A 213 -32.88 -31.82 -12.01
N ASP A 214 -34.08 -31.28 -12.20
CA ASP A 214 -34.31 -29.97 -12.80
C ASP A 214 -33.71 -28.86 -11.95
N LEU A 215 -33.89 -28.91 -10.62
CA LEU A 215 -33.30 -27.94 -9.69
C LEU A 215 -31.76 -28.01 -9.69
N ALA A 216 -31.18 -29.21 -9.72
CA ALA A 216 -29.73 -29.38 -9.81
C ALA A 216 -29.16 -28.88 -11.14
N ALA A 217 -29.86 -29.12 -12.25
CA ALA A 217 -29.50 -28.64 -13.57
C ALA A 217 -29.61 -27.10 -13.66
N PHE A 218 -30.70 -26.52 -13.16
CA PHE A 218 -30.92 -25.08 -13.10
C PHE A 218 -29.83 -24.38 -12.28
N LEU A 219 -29.54 -24.87 -11.07
CA LEU A 219 -28.48 -24.31 -10.22
C LEU A 219 -27.09 -24.42 -10.89
N ARG A 220 -26.79 -25.54 -11.56
CA ARG A 220 -25.51 -25.73 -12.26
C ARG A 220 -25.37 -24.77 -13.45
N ALA A 221 -26.43 -24.62 -14.24
CA ALA A 221 -26.45 -23.72 -15.39
C ALA A 221 -26.36 -22.25 -14.95
N GLY A 222 -27.15 -21.83 -13.96
CA GLY A 222 -27.12 -20.48 -13.40
C GLY A 222 -25.79 -20.11 -12.73
N LEU A 223 -25.09 -21.06 -12.09
CA LEU A 223 -23.76 -20.81 -11.50
C LEU A 223 -22.62 -20.83 -12.53
N SER A 224 -22.83 -21.43 -13.69
CA SER A 224 -21.81 -21.52 -14.76
C SER A 224 -21.94 -20.39 -15.78
N ALA A 225 -23.09 -19.70 -15.81
CA ALA A 225 -23.34 -18.58 -16.71
C ALA A 225 -22.58 -17.33 -16.24
N ASP A 226 -21.68 -16.81 -17.07
CA ASP A 226 -21.14 -15.46 -16.90
C ASP A 226 -22.16 -14.48 -17.50
N VAL A 227 -22.79 -13.67 -16.65
CA VAL A 227 -23.80 -12.67 -17.07
C VAL A 227 -23.20 -11.57 -17.96
N SER A 228 -21.87 -11.50 -18.03
CA SER A 228 -21.13 -10.57 -18.88
C SER A 228 -20.98 -11.05 -20.33
N GLU A 229 -21.27 -12.33 -20.61
CA GLU A 229 -21.08 -12.95 -21.93
C GLU A 229 -22.42 -13.20 -22.64
N ASP A 230 -22.41 -13.03 -23.97
CA ASP A 230 -23.54 -13.41 -24.80
C ASP A 230 -23.56 -14.94 -24.97
N ILE A 231 -24.73 -15.56 -24.75
CA ILE A 231 -24.96 -16.99 -24.91
C ILE A 231 -25.94 -17.25 -26.06
N PRO A 232 -25.91 -18.45 -26.69
CA PRO A 232 -26.92 -18.82 -27.66
C PRO A 232 -28.32 -18.77 -27.04
N LEU A 233 -29.29 -18.20 -27.76
CA LEU A 233 -30.69 -18.12 -27.31
C LEU A 233 -31.26 -19.50 -26.93
N GLY A 234 -30.79 -20.57 -27.58
CA GLY A 234 -31.16 -21.94 -27.22
C GLY A 234 -30.77 -22.30 -25.79
N ASP A 235 -29.58 -21.91 -25.33
CA ASP A 235 -29.11 -22.18 -23.97
C ASP A 235 -29.91 -21.37 -22.94
N GLU A 236 -30.24 -20.12 -23.26
CA GLU A 236 -31.14 -19.29 -22.45
C GLU A 236 -32.54 -19.92 -22.36
N ILE A 237 -33.10 -20.41 -23.47
CA ILE A 237 -34.40 -21.09 -23.49
C ILE A 237 -34.37 -22.37 -22.66
N GLU A 238 -33.33 -23.20 -22.75
CA GLU A 238 -33.19 -24.41 -21.95
C GLU A 238 -33.14 -24.10 -20.45
N LEU A 239 -32.48 -23.02 -20.06
CA LEU A 239 -32.50 -22.54 -18.68
C LEU A 239 -33.92 -22.16 -18.23
N GLN A 240 -34.67 -21.44 -19.06
CA GLN A 240 -36.07 -21.08 -18.77
C GLN A 240 -37.00 -22.30 -18.74
N ARG A 241 -36.72 -23.35 -19.53
CA ARG A 241 -37.46 -24.63 -19.46
C ARG A 241 -37.28 -25.31 -18.12
N LEU A 242 -36.05 -25.36 -17.60
CA LEU A 242 -35.77 -25.90 -16.26
C LEU A 242 -36.49 -25.09 -15.17
N TYR A 243 -36.43 -23.76 -15.25
CA TYR A 243 -37.15 -22.88 -14.33
C TYR A 243 -38.66 -23.14 -14.32
N LEU A 244 -39.29 -23.12 -15.50
CA LEU A 244 -40.74 -23.32 -15.63
C LEU A 244 -41.19 -24.75 -15.29
N ALA A 245 -40.33 -25.76 -15.46
CA ALA A 245 -40.63 -27.12 -14.99
C ALA A 245 -40.73 -27.18 -13.45
N ILE A 246 -39.83 -26.49 -12.76
CA ILE A 246 -39.83 -26.38 -11.29
C ILE A 246 -41.08 -25.60 -10.82
N GLU A 247 -41.39 -24.49 -11.48
CA GLU A 247 -42.59 -23.68 -11.19
C GLU A 247 -43.89 -24.43 -11.51
N LYS A 248 -43.93 -25.26 -12.56
CA LYS A 248 -45.08 -26.10 -12.90
C LYS A 248 -45.33 -27.17 -11.83
N ALA A 249 -44.27 -27.76 -11.27
CA ALA A 249 -44.40 -28.68 -10.14
C ALA A 249 -45.01 -28.00 -8.90
N ARG A 250 -44.72 -26.70 -8.69
CA ARG A 250 -45.26 -25.89 -7.61
C ARG A 250 -46.72 -25.48 -7.85
N PHE A 251 -47.02 -24.93 -9.02
CA PHE A 251 -48.31 -24.34 -9.34
C PHE A 251 -49.32 -25.34 -9.91
N GLY A 252 -48.87 -26.52 -10.33
CA GLY A 252 -49.72 -27.58 -10.86
C GLY A 252 -50.50 -27.11 -12.10
N SER A 253 -51.83 -27.21 -12.02
CA SER A 253 -52.73 -26.82 -13.10
C SER A 253 -52.90 -25.31 -13.28
N ARG A 254 -52.38 -24.49 -12.37
CA ARG A 254 -52.54 -23.02 -12.43
C ARG A 254 -51.55 -22.31 -13.34
N LEU A 255 -50.42 -22.95 -13.65
CA LEU A 255 -49.44 -22.44 -14.59
C LEU A 255 -49.61 -23.23 -15.88
N ASP A 256 -49.80 -22.57 -17.02
CA ASP A 256 -49.77 -23.23 -18.33
C ASP A 256 -48.66 -22.59 -19.17
N VAL A 257 -47.93 -23.43 -19.90
CA VAL A 257 -46.69 -23.00 -20.59
C VAL A 257 -46.76 -23.48 -22.02
N GLU A 258 -46.77 -22.54 -22.95
CA GLU A 258 -46.70 -22.77 -24.38
C GLU A 258 -45.38 -22.20 -24.92
N TRP A 259 -44.70 -22.98 -25.76
CA TRP A 259 -43.44 -22.58 -26.39
C TRP A 259 -43.65 -22.49 -27.89
N ASP A 260 -43.65 -21.28 -28.43
CA ASP A 260 -43.64 -21.02 -29.87
C ASP A 260 -42.31 -20.37 -30.25
N ILE A 261 -41.38 -21.19 -30.76
CA ILE A 261 -40.00 -20.77 -31.07
C ILE A 261 -39.73 -21.08 -32.55
N PRO A 262 -39.53 -20.05 -33.39
CA PRO A 262 -39.17 -20.24 -34.79
C PRO A 262 -37.85 -20.99 -34.99
N ASP A 263 -37.84 -21.92 -35.95
CA ASP A 263 -36.64 -22.65 -36.34
C ASP A 263 -35.54 -21.69 -36.83
N GLY A 264 -34.34 -21.84 -36.28
CA GLY A 264 -33.15 -21.05 -36.64
C GLY A 264 -32.76 -19.96 -35.64
N LEU A 265 -33.58 -19.66 -34.63
CA LEU A 265 -33.25 -18.63 -33.63
C LEU A 265 -32.36 -19.13 -32.48
N CYS A 266 -32.27 -20.43 -32.24
CA CYS A 266 -31.51 -21.00 -31.12
C CYS A 266 -30.02 -20.63 -31.11
N GLY A 267 -29.43 -20.34 -32.28
CA GLY A 267 -28.01 -19.97 -32.39
C GLY A 267 -27.74 -18.47 -32.23
N VAL A 268 -28.76 -17.63 -32.08
CA VAL A 268 -28.58 -16.17 -31.98
C VAL A 268 -27.96 -15.83 -30.61
N PRO A 269 -26.84 -15.09 -30.56
CA PRO A 269 -26.25 -14.66 -29.31
C PRO A 269 -27.13 -13.60 -28.64
N VAL A 270 -27.42 -13.81 -27.35
CA VAL A 270 -28.19 -12.89 -26.50
C VAL A 270 -27.51 -12.75 -25.15
N PRO A 271 -27.66 -11.60 -24.45
CA PRO A 271 -27.17 -11.47 -23.08
C PRO A 271 -27.76 -12.56 -22.18
N ALA A 272 -26.92 -13.22 -21.39
CA ALA A 272 -27.38 -14.26 -20.47
C ALA A 272 -28.41 -13.71 -19.46
N LEU A 273 -29.41 -14.53 -19.11
CA LEU A 273 -30.51 -14.22 -18.19
C LEU A 273 -31.42 -13.08 -18.67
N ILE A 274 -31.42 -12.72 -19.95
CA ILE A 274 -32.30 -11.69 -20.49
C ILE A 274 -33.79 -12.10 -20.45
N LEU A 275 -34.10 -13.40 -20.54
CA LEU A 275 -35.47 -13.90 -20.52
C LEU A 275 -36.00 -14.07 -19.09
N GLN A 276 -35.12 -14.35 -18.12
CA GLN A 276 -35.51 -14.63 -16.73
C GLN A 276 -36.46 -13.58 -16.12
N PRO A 277 -36.20 -12.26 -16.20
CA PRO A 277 -37.10 -11.25 -15.63
C PRO A 277 -38.45 -11.17 -16.34
N LEU A 278 -38.51 -11.54 -17.62
CA LEU A 278 -39.76 -11.55 -18.38
C LEU A 278 -40.62 -12.75 -17.97
N VAL A 279 -39.99 -13.91 -17.80
CA VAL A 279 -40.65 -15.16 -17.37
C VAL A 279 -41.12 -15.05 -15.92
N GLU A 280 -40.35 -14.42 -15.03
CA GLU A 280 -40.74 -14.22 -13.63
C GLU A 280 -41.94 -13.28 -13.44
N ASN A 281 -42.14 -12.33 -14.36
CA ASN A 281 -43.21 -11.32 -14.26
C ASN A 281 -44.50 -11.72 -15.00
N ALA A 282 -44.49 -12.78 -15.81
CA ALA A 282 -45.64 -13.26 -16.59
C ALA A 282 -46.66 -14.02 -15.73
#